data_AF-A0AAV1PGG1-F1
#
_entry.id   AF-A0AAV1PGG1-F1
#
_cell.length_a   1.000
_cell.length_b   1.000
_cell.length_c   1.000
_cell.angle_alpha   90.00
_cell.angle_beta   90.00
_cell.angle_gamma   90.00
#
_symmetry.space_group_name_H-M   'P 1'
#
loop_
_entity.id
_entity.type
_entity.pdbx_description
1 polymer ?
#
loop_
_entity_poly.entity_id
_entity_poly.type
_entity_poly.pdbx_seq_one_letter_code
_entity_poly.pdbx_strand_id
1 'polypeptide(L)'
;METAGVCEIDVATRRIVGGSDSPPDLDSPCQEEVAGFGLGLCCAEEERGETPGREDSPSDLGEAELDPGGDHKTAEDKAFGKEVVLLMQALNSLATPEEKLAALCKKYADLLEESRCMQKRLKALQKKQSQIVKEKIHLQGEHSKAILARSKLESLCRELQRHNKTLKEENAQRSREYEEQRKEAMLHFQMTLSDIEVQMEQHSSHNTKLRQENMELAEKLKKLIEQYELREEHIDTVFKHKELQQQLMDAKLQRITEMMKEVEEKQQRERDFLLKDATESRRKCELMKEQETQLKQQLSLYMDKFEEFQSTLAKSNEVFTTFRQEMEKVRTRSNSLYLLHVHCDCLTLPATCSL
;
A
#
# COMPACT_ATOMS: atom_id res chain seq x y z
N MET A 1 -20.40 -46.24 1.81
CA MET A 1 -19.38 -45.90 0.80
C MET A 1 -20.01 -44.86 -0.10
N GLU A 2 -19.59 -43.62 -0.21
CA GLU A 2 -18.44 -42.89 0.33
C GLU A 2 -18.89 -41.43 0.47
N THR A 3 -18.35 -40.79 1.50
CA THR A 3 -18.47 -39.38 1.84
C THR A 3 -17.33 -38.58 1.21
N ALA A 4 -17.63 -37.43 0.61
CA ALA A 4 -16.72 -36.31 0.43
C ALA A 4 -17.61 -35.07 0.28
N GLY A 5 -17.50 -33.98 1.03
CA GLY A 5 -16.38 -33.42 1.77
C GLY A 5 -16.46 -31.92 1.51
N VAL A 6 -17.38 -31.23 2.20
CA VAL A 6 -17.59 -29.78 2.05
C VAL A 6 -16.81 -29.09 3.16
N CYS A 7 -15.79 -28.31 2.78
CA CYS A 7 -15.04 -27.47 3.69
C CYS A 7 -15.88 -26.24 4.08
N GLU A 8 -16.22 -26.16 5.37
CA GLU A 8 -16.59 -24.93 6.07
C GLU A 8 -15.43 -23.94 6.02
N ILE A 9 -15.68 -22.71 5.59
CA ILE A 9 -14.81 -21.56 5.85
C ILE A 9 -15.60 -20.61 6.73
N ASP A 10 -15.09 -20.49 7.95
CA ASP A 10 -15.58 -19.74 9.09
C ASP A 10 -15.50 -18.22 8.83
N VAL A 11 -16.65 -17.55 8.75
CA VAL A 11 -16.72 -16.08 8.63
C VAL A 11 -16.77 -15.51 10.04
N ALA A 12 -15.60 -15.26 10.61
CA ALA A 12 -15.46 -14.56 11.87
C ALA A 12 -15.88 -13.08 11.73
N THR A 13 -17.07 -12.79 12.24
CA THR A 13 -17.67 -11.47 12.47
C THR A 13 -16.73 -10.58 13.31
N ARG A 14 -15.93 -9.72 12.66
CA ARG A 14 -15.25 -8.62 13.36
C ARG A 14 -16.22 -7.46 13.56
N ARG A 15 -16.72 -7.35 14.79
CA ARG A 15 -17.35 -6.15 15.37
C ARG A 15 -16.48 -4.92 15.11
N ILE A 16 -17.06 -3.92 14.43
CA ILE A 16 -16.59 -2.55 14.44
C ILE A 16 -17.03 -1.96 15.78
N VAL A 17 -16.11 -1.83 16.74
CA VAL A 17 -16.30 -1.00 17.92
C VAL A 17 -15.94 0.42 17.51
N GLY A 18 -16.95 1.27 17.39
CA GLY A 18 -16.79 2.72 17.30
C GLY A 18 -16.34 3.23 18.66
N GLY A 19 -15.07 3.63 18.76
CA GLY A 19 -14.56 4.44 19.85
C GLY A 19 -14.75 5.91 19.49
N SER A 20 -15.75 6.54 20.10
CA SER A 20 -15.81 7.99 20.25
C SER A 20 -14.93 8.35 21.44
N ASP A 21 -13.78 8.96 21.21
CA ASP A 21 -13.07 9.74 22.23
C ASP A 21 -12.39 10.92 21.53
N SER A 22 -13.09 12.05 21.51
CA SER A 22 -12.51 13.36 21.24
C SER A 22 -11.83 13.85 22.53
N PRO A 23 -10.56 14.29 22.51
CA PRO A 23 -10.00 15.01 23.64
C PRO A 23 -10.52 16.46 23.62
N PRO A 24 -10.95 17.04 24.76
CA PRO A 24 -11.27 18.45 24.81
C PRO A 24 -9.98 19.30 24.85
N ASP A 25 -10.13 20.47 24.26
CA ASP A 25 -9.13 21.48 24.02
C ASP A 25 -8.40 22.00 25.27
N LEU A 26 -7.21 22.48 24.94
CA LEU A 26 -6.29 23.28 25.73
C LEU A 26 -6.97 24.51 26.34
N ASP A 27 -6.77 24.71 27.64
CA ASP A 27 -6.75 26.04 28.25
C ASP A 27 -5.55 26.12 29.19
N SER A 28 -4.49 26.76 28.71
CA SER A 28 -3.33 27.17 29.53
C SER A 28 -3.13 28.67 29.33
N PRO A 29 -3.33 29.51 30.36
CA PRO A 29 -3.08 30.93 30.22
C PRO A 29 -1.57 31.17 30.23
N CYS A 30 -1.05 31.59 29.08
CA CYS A 30 0.23 32.28 29.01
C CYS A 30 0.11 33.61 29.78
N GLN A 31 0.75 33.70 30.94
CA GLN A 31 1.17 34.98 31.49
C GLN A 31 2.67 35.15 31.20
N GLU A 32 2.93 35.98 30.20
CA GLU A 32 4.18 36.68 30.00
C GLU A 32 4.32 37.71 31.15
N GLU A 33 5.16 37.38 32.13
CA GLU A 33 5.77 38.36 33.03
C GLU A 33 7.28 38.21 32.85
N VAL A 34 7.84 39.12 32.05
CA VAL A 34 9.27 39.32 31.85
C VAL A 34 9.84 39.91 33.15
N ALA A 35 10.16 39.05 34.10
CA ALA A 35 11.14 39.35 35.14
C ALA A 35 12.51 38.92 34.57
N GLY A 36 13.38 39.83 34.18
CA GLY A 36 13.99 40.75 35.12
C GLY A 36 15.28 40.10 35.64
N PHE A 37 16.34 40.32 34.87
CA PHE A 37 17.77 40.21 35.23
C PHE A 37 18.09 40.02 36.73
N GLY A 38 18.95 39.04 37.03
CA GLY A 38 19.81 39.12 38.22
C GLY A 38 19.97 37.83 39.00
N LEU A 39 20.56 36.78 38.41
CA LEU A 39 21.25 35.78 39.23
C LEU A 39 22.70 36.26 39.41
N GLY A 40 22.92 36.78 40.61
CA GLY A 40 24.14 37.43 41.05
C GLY A 40 25.36 36.54 40.87
N LEU A 41 26.17 36.93 39.90
CA LEU A 41 27.57 36.60 39.82
C LEU A 41 28.29 37.37 40.94
N CYS A 42 28.25 36.86 42.18
CA CYS A 42 29.15 37.32 43.24
C CYS A 42 30.51 36.67 43.04
N CYS A 43 31.22 37.06 41.98
CA CYS A 43 32.67 36.95 41.95
C CYS A 43 33.20 38.12 42.79
N ALA A 44 33.39 37.89 44.08
CA ALA A 44 34.27 38.74 44.86
C ALA A 44 35.66 38.63 44.20
N GLU A 45 36.12 39.76 43.65
CA GLU A 45 37.54 40.00 43.49
C GLU A 45 38.17 39.97 44.89
N GLU A 46 38.62 38.79 45.31
CA GLU A 46 39.68 38.74 46.32
C GLU A 46 40.96 39.11 45.59
N GLU A 47 41.41 40.34 45.86
CA GLU A 47 42.75 40.79 45.58
C GLU A 47 43.75 39.70 45.97
N ARG A 48 44.44 39.24 44.93
CA ARG A 48 45.62 38.41 44.99
C ARG A 48 46.66 39.12 45.87
N GLY A 49 46.71 38.75 47.14
CA GLY A 49 47.86 38.97 47.99
C GLY A 49 49.03 38.18 47.43
N GLU A 50 49.75 38.75 46.46
CA GLU A 50 51.11 38.35 46.14
C GLU A 50 51.97 38.68 47.36
N THR A 51 52.33 37.67 48.15
CA THR A 51 53.46 37.80 49.07
C THR A 51 54.72 37.59 48.24
N PRO A 52 55.58 38.63 48.08
CA PRO A 52 56.85 38.48 47.42
C PRO A 52 57.68 37.45 48.19
N GLY A 53 58.32 36.54 47.44
CA GLY A 53 59.30 35.62 47.97
C GLY A 53 60.31 36.38 48.82
N ARG A 54 60.32 36.07 50.11
CA ARG A 54 61.34 36.58 51.03
C ARG A 54 62.62 35.84 50.70
N GLU A 55 63.54 36.60 50.12
CA GLU A 55 64.90 36.22 49.81
C GLU A 55 65.54 35.49 50.98
N ASP A 56 66.06 34.29 50.68
CA ASP A 56 67.04 33.60 51.50
C ASP A 56 68.24 34.53 51.68
N SER A 57 68.32 35.18 52.83
CA SER A 57 69.59 35.69 53.35
C SER A 57 70.20 34.58 54.20
N PRO A 58 71.32 33.95 53.79
CA PRO A 58 72.14 33.24 54.73
C PRO A 58 72.71 34.30 55.66
N SER A 59 72.18 34.41 56.87
CA SER A 59 72.89 35.09 57.95
C SER A 59 74.11 34.23 58.25
N ASP A 60 75.17 34.48 57.48
CA ASP A 60 76.54 34.14 57.79
C ASP A 60 76.87 34.92 59.07
N LEU A 61 76.46 34.35 60.21
CA LEU A 61 76.91 34.79 61.52
C LEU A 61 78.36 34.33 61.60
N GLY A 62 79.23 35.17 61.06
CA GLY A 62 80.66 35.07 61.22
C GLY A 62 80.97 34.79 62.68
N GLU A 63 81.49 33.59 62.92
CA GLU A 63 82.23 33.29 64.13
C GLU A 63 83.42 34.23 64.11
N ALA A 64 83.29 35.37 64.79
CA ALA A 64 84.43 36.14 65.21
C ALA A 64 85.19 35.27 66.22
N GLU A 65 86.11 34.44 65.72
CA GLU A 65 87.24 33.95 66.48
C GLU A 65 87.95 35.17 67.05
N LEU A 66 87.69 35.46 68.32
CA LEU A 66 88.57 36.28 69.12
C LEU A 66 89.78 35.43 69.47
N ASP A 67 90.80 35.52 68.61
CA ASP A 67 92.19 35.19 68.92
C ASP A 67 92.70 36.12 70.05
N PRO A 68 93.05 35.64 71.25
CA PRO A 68 93.80 36.41 72.22
C PRO A 68 95.29 36.12 72.03
N GLY A 69 95.82 36.52 70.88
CA GLY A 69 97.23 36.43 70.54
C GLY A 69 97.95 37.77 70.75
N GLY A 70 98.76 37.84 71.82
CA GLY A 70 99.92 38.74 71.88
C GLY A 70 99.77 40.02 72.72
N ASP A 71 100.82 40.29 73.52
CA ASP A 71 101.16 41.61 74.10
C ASP A 71 100.45 42.16 75.35
N HIS A 72 99.84 41.33 76.19
CA HIS A 72 99.43 41.79 77.54
C HIS A 72 100.55 41.75 78.61
N LYS A 73 101.58 40.90 78.46
CA LYS A 73 102.60 40.68 79.52
C LYS A 73 103.49 41.89 79.81
N THR A 74 103.92 42.63 78.79
CA THR A 74 104.86 43.76 78.94
C THR A 74 104.23 45.01 79.56
N ALA A 75 102.90 45.17 79.48
CA ALA A 75 102.17 46.28 80.09
C ALA A 75 101.86 46.00 81.58
N GLU A 76 101.52 44.76 81.91
CA GLU A 76 101.25 44.31 83.29
C GLU A 76 102.51 44.37 84.17
N ASP A 77 103.66 43.94 83.66
CA ASP A 77 104.94 44.00 84.39
C ASP A 77 105.37 45.45 84.71
N LYS A 78 105.11 46.41 83.80
CA LYS A 78 105.39 47.84 84.03
C LYS A 78 104.40 48.49 85.00
N ALA A 79 103.15 48.06 85.04
CA ALA A 79 102.15 48.54 85.99
C ALA A 79 102.45 48.01 87.41
N PHE A 80 102.78 46.72 87.52
CA PHE A 80 103.21 46.09 88.76
C PHE A 80 104.46 46.78 89.35
N GLY A 81 105.46 47.07 88.51
CA GLY A 81 106.66 47.81 88.94
C GLY A 81 106.38 49.20 89.53
N LYS A 82 105.36 49.92 89.03
CA LYS A 82 104.95 51.23 89.59
C LYS A 82 104.22 51.08 90.92
N GLU A 83 103.41 50.05 91.09
CA GLU A 83 102.71 49.76 92.36
C GLU A 83 103.69 49.37 93.48
N VAL A 84 104.77 48.64 93.17
CA VAL A 84 105.83 48.30 94.13
C VAL A 84 106.53 49.56 94.66
N VAL A 85 106.80 50.54 93.79
CA VAL A 85 107.44 51.81 94.19
C VAL A 85 106.52 52.65 95.09
N LEU A 86 105.22 52.73 94.78
CA LEU A 86 104.24 53.43 95.61
C LEU A 86 104.04 52.78 96.99
N LEU A 87 104.06 51.44 97.04
CA LEU A 87 104.00 50.69 98.30
C LEU A 87 105.23 50.97 99.17
N MET A 88 106.43 50.96 98.58
CA MET A 88 107.68 51.25 99.29
C MET A 88 107.70 52.67 99.88
N GLN A 89 107.20 53.67 99.15
CA GLN A 89 107.06 55.05 99.65
C GLN A 89 106.07 55.15 100.82
N ALA A 90 104.91 54.49 100.74
CA ALA A 90 103.91 54.47 101.82
C ALA A 90 104.39 53.77 103.10
N LEU A 91 105.28 52.77 102.97
CA LEU A 91 105.90 52.11 104.12
C LEU A 91 107.00 52.97 104.77
N ASN A 92 107.73 53.78 103.99
CA ASN A 92 108.77 54.66 104.53
C ASN A 92 108.24 55.86 105.32
N SER A 93 106.97 56.25 105.13
CA SER A 93 106.30 57.30 105.91
C SER A 93 105.82 56.87 107.31
N LEU A 94 105.91 55.58 107.64
CA LEU A 94 105.53 55.04 108.95
C LEU A 94 106.76 55.02 109.88
N ALA A 95 106.61 55.50 111.12
CA ALA A 95 107.74 55.83 112.00
C ALA A 95 108.27 54.61 112.76
N THR A 96 107.43 53.61 113.01
CA THR A 96 107.80 52.40 113.76
C THR A 96 107.83 51.16 112.87
N PRO A 97 108.75 50.21 113.14
CA PRO A 97 108.77 48.93 112.44
C PRO A 97 107.46 48.15 112.64
N GLU A 98 106.78 48.29 113.79
CA GLU A 98 105.45 47.68 114.00
C GLU A 98 104.36 48.25 113.08
N GLU A 99 104.34 49.57 112.83
CA GLU A 99 103.38 50.20 111.90
C GLU A 99 103.59 49.74 110.45
N LYS A 100 104.86 49.63 110.01
CA LYS A 100 105.20 49.11 108.67
C LYS A 100 104.73 47.68 108.49
N LEU A 101 104.92 46.84 109.52
CA LEU A 101 104.45 45.47 109.52
C LEU A 101 102.92 45.39 109.50
N ALA A 102 102.23 46.21 110.30
CA ALA A 102 100.76 46.27 110.32
C ALA A 102 100.18 46.72 108.98
N ALA A 103 100.79 47.70 108.31
CA ALA A 103 100.39 48.16 106.98
C ALA A 103 100.61 47.08 105.90
N LEU A 104 101.74 46.37 105.94
CA LEU A 104 102.00 45.21 105.07
C LEU A 104 100.99 44.07 105.31
N CYS A 105 100.72 43.72 106.57
CA CYS A 105 99.73 42.72 106.93
C CYS A 105 98.33 43.10 106.45
N LYS A 106 97.93 44.37 106.56
CA LYS A 106 96.66 44.88 106.02
C LYS A 106 96.61 44.77 104.51
N LYS A 107 97.64 45.22 103.80
CA LYS A 107 97.72 45.11 102.33
C LYS A 107 97.65 43.66 101.85
N TYR A 108 98.33 42.75 102.54
CA TYR A 108 98.27 41.32 102.23
C TYR A 108 96.88 40.73 102.51
N ALA A 109 96.21 41.15 103.59
CA ALA A 109 94.84 40.76 103.89
C ALA A 109 93.85 41.27 102.83
N ASP A 110 93.97 42.53 102.41
CA ASP A 110 93.15 43.13 101.34
C ASP A 110 93.33 42.36 100.02
N LEU A 111 94.58 42.07 99.61
CA LEU A 111 94.88 41.28 98.41
C LEU A 111 94.33 39.85 98.49
N LEU A 112 94.41 39.20 99.65
CA LEU A 112 93.81 37.88 99.86
C LEU A 112 92.28 37.92 99.77
N GLU A 113 91.65 38.98 100.28
CA GLU A 113 90.20 39.18 100.18
C GLU A 113 89.76 39.47 98.74
N GLU A 114 90.50 40.30 98.00
CA GLU A 114 90.30 40.54 96.56
C GLU A 114 90.46 39.27 95.74
N SER A 115 91.51 38.48 95.98
CA SER A 115 91.72 37.18 95.34
C SER A 115 90.57 36.22 95.63
N ARG A 116 90.10 36.16 96.89
CA ARG A 116 88.91 35.38 97.26
C ARG A 116 87.63 35.89 96.57
N CYS A 117 87.47 37.21 96.42
CA CYS A 117 86.33 37.82 95.73
C CYS A 117 86.34 37.49 94.22
N MET A 118 87.49 37.67 93.56
CA MET A 118 87.70 37.30 92.17
C MET A 118 87.47 35.81 91.93
N GLN A 119 87.97 34.94 92.81
CA GLN A 119 87.75 33.49 92.74
C GLN A 119 86.25 33.13 92.83
N LYS A 120 85.48 33.82 93.69
CA LYS A 120 84.01 33.67 93.77
C LYS A 120 83.35 34.15 92.47
N ARG A 121 83.77 35.30 91.93
CA ARG A 121 83.24 35.87 90.68
C ARG A 121 83.53 34.95 89.49
N LEU A 122 84.74 34.40 89.39
CA LEU A 122 85.12 33.45 88.35
C LEU A 122 84.24 32.20 88.41
N LYS A 123 84.07 31.59 89.60
CA LYS A 123 83.16 30.45 89.77
C LYS A 123 81.72 30.77 89.38
N ALA A 124 81.23 31.98 89.69
CA ALA A 124 79.90 32.43 89.30
C ALA A 124 79.77 32.60 87.78
N LEU A 125 80.76 33.20 87.12
CA LEU A 125 80.80 33.37 85.67
C LEU A 125 80.91 32.01 84.96
N GLN A 126 81.74 31.09 85.46
CA GLN A 126 81.86 29.74 84.91
C GLN A 126 80.53 28.97 84.99
N LYS A 127 79.77 29.11 86.09
CA LYS A 127 78.41 28.54 86.20
C LYS A 127 77.43 29.18 85.22
N LYS A 128 77.49 30.49 85.01
CA LYS A 128 76.68 31.18 83.99
C LYS A 128 77.03 30.72 82.58
N GLN A 129 78.32 30.58 82.28
CA GLN A 129 78.79 30.08 80.98
C GLN A 129 78.26 28.66 80.71
N SER A 130 78.36 27.75 81.69
CA SER A 130 77.85 26.38 81.51
C SER A 130 76.32 26.33 81.35
N GLN A 131 75.59 27.24 82.00
CA GLN A 131 74.16 27.39 81.82
C GLN A 131 73.81 27.90 80.41
N ILE A 132 74.47 28.97 79.94
CA ILE A 132 74.27 29.53 78.59
C ILE A 132 74.58 28.49 77.51
N VAL A 133 75.64 27.68 77.68
CA VAL A 133 75.97 26.60 76.74
C VAL A 133 74.86 25.54 76.68
N LYS A 134 74.29 25.15 77.83
CA LYS A 134 73.16 24.22 77.87
C LYS A 134 71.92 24.80 77.20
N GLU A 135 71.60 26.07 77.46
CA GLU A 135 70.49 26.78 76.83
C GLU A 135 70.69 26.91 75.31
N LYS A 136 71.91 27.21 74.84
CA LYS A 136 72.25 27.24 73.41
C LYS A 136 71.98 25.90 72.74
N ILE A 137 72.44 24.80 73.33
CA ILE A 137 72.21 23.44 72.80
C ILE A 137 70.71 23.11 72.80
N HIS A 138 70.00 23.47 73.87
CA HIS A 138 68.56 23.26 73.98
C HIS A 138 67.80 24.00 72.87
N LEU A 139 68.04 25.30 72.71
CA LEU A 139 67.42 26.13 71.66
C LEU A 139 67.80 25.66 70.26
N GLN A 140 69.03 25.20 70.03
CA GLN A 140 69.45 24.63 68.75
C GLN A 140 68.67 23.34 68.42
N GLY A 141 68.40 22.50 69.42
CA GLY A 141 67.55 21.32 69.28
C GLY A 141 66.09 21.66 68.98
N GLU A 142 65.53 22.67 69.65
CA GLU A 142 64.18 23.17 69.37
C GLU A 142 64.07 23.80 67.97
N HIS A 143 65.06 24.59 67.57
CA HIS A 143 65.14 25.16 66.23
C HIS A 143 65.16 24.07 65.15
N SER A 144 65.96 23.01 65.34
CA SER A 144 66.03 21.88 64.40
C SER A 144 64.68 21.16 64.27
N LYS A 145 63.95 20.97 65.39
CA LYS A 145 62.59 20.40 65.38
C LYS A 145 61.60 21.31 64.66
N ALA A 146 61.69 22.63 64.87
CA ALA A 146 60.83 23.61 64.20
C ALA A 146 61.04 23.60 62.68
N ILE A 147 62.29 23.49 62.20
CA ILE A 147 62.59 23.37 60.76
C ILE A 147 61.93 22.11 60.17
N LEU A 148 62.07 20.95 60.82
CA LEU A 148 61.45 19.70 60.34
C LEU A 148 59.92 19.80 60.29
N ALA A 149 59.31 20.40 61.32
CA ALA A 149 57.87 20.64 61.34
C ALA A 149 57.43 21.58 60.22
N ARG A 150 58.19 22.66 59.96
CA ARG A 150 57.96 23.59 58.85
C ARG A 150 58.02 22.86 57.51
N SER A 151 59.08 22.10 57.24
CA SER A 151 59.22 21.35 55.99
C SER A 151 58.08 20.34 55.77
N LYS A 152 57.61 19.68 56.84
CA LYS A 152 56.44 18.78 56.76
C LYS A 152 55.16 19.51 56.40
N LEU A 153 54.90 20.66 57.04
CA LEU A 153 53.74 21.49 56.74
C LEU A 153 53.78 22.05 55.32
N GLU A 154 54.96 22.48 54.85
CA GLU A 154 55.14 22.94 53.47
C GLU A 154 54.83 21.84 52.45
N SER A 155 55.28 20.59 52.69
CA SER A 155 54.95 19.45 51.82
C SER A 155 53.44 19.20 51.79
N LEU A 156 52.79 19.16 52.95
CA LEU A 156 51.35 18.95 53.06
C LEU A 156 50.56 20.08 52.38
N CYS A 157 50.97 21.34 52.53
CA CYS A 157 50.35 22.46 51.84
C CYS A 157 50.48 22.33 50.31
N ARG A 158 51.64 21.92 49.80
CA ARG A 158 51.83 21.70 48.36
C ARG A 158 50.97 20.54 47.85
N GLU A 159 50.88 19.44 48.60
CA GLU A 159 50.02 18.30 48.26
C GLU A 159 48.54 18.70 48.27
N LEU A 160 48.08 19.42 49.29
CA LEU A 160 46.72 19.93 49.37
C LEU A 160 46.39 20.89 48.22
N GLN A 161 47.33 21.76 47.84
CA GLN A 161 47.17 22.64 46.68
C GLN A 161 47.07 21.85 45.36
N ARG A 162 47.90 20.82 45.18
CA ARG A 162 47.81 19.92 44.01
C ARG A 162 46.46 19.20 43.96
N HIS A 163 46.02 18.60 45.06
CA HIS A 163 44.71 17.93 45.13
C HIS A 163 43.56 18.87 44.84
N ASN A 164 43.55 20.09 45.41
CA ASN A 164 42.53 21.09 45.11
C ASN A 164 42.53 21.50 43.63
N LYS A 165 43.70 21.63 43.01
CA LYS A 165 43.82 21.93 41.58
C LYS A 165 43.24 20.79 40.74
N THR A 166 43.65 19.54 41.01
CA THR A 166 43.13 18.35 40.30
C THR A 166 41.62 18.21 40.48
N LEU A 167 41.09 18.38 41.70
CA LEU A 167 39.64 18.31 41.94
C LEU A 167 38.86 19.39 41.16
N LYS A 168 39.41 20.61 41.05
CA LYS A 168 38.80 21.67 40.24
C LYS A 168 38.80 21.30 38.76
N GLU A 169 39.92 20.77 38.25
CA GLU A 169 40.04 20.33 36.86
C GLU A 169 39.11 19.15 36.54
N GLU A 170 39.05 18.14 37.40
CA GLU A 170 38.13 16.99 37.26
C GLU A 170 36.67 17.39 37.33
N ASN A 171 36.30 18.31 38.24
CA ASN A 171 34.93 18.79 38.33
C ASN A 171 34.54 19.61 37.09
N ALA A 172 35.43 20.48 36.61
CA ALA A 172 35.22 21.22 35.36
C ALA A 172 35.10 20.27 34.16
N GLN A 173 35.94 19.24 34.10
CA GLN A 173 35.90 18.23 33.05
C GLN A 173 34.60 17.43 33.08
N ARG A 174 34.20 16.94 34.25
CA ARG A 174 32.94 16.22 34.46
C ARG A 174 31.73 17.08 34.08
N SER A 175 31.76 18.37 34.42
CA SER A 175 30.70 19.31 34.02
C SER A 175 30.61 19.46 32.51
N ARG A 176 31.73 19.46 31.78
CA ARG A 176 31.74 19.50 30.30
C ARG A 176 31.17 18.22 29.71
N GLU A 177 31.60 17.06 30.21
CA GLU A 177 31.11 15.76 29.74
C GLU A 177 29.61 15.59 29.93
N TYR A 178 29.06 16.00 31.08
CA TYR A 178 27.61 15.97 31.29
C TYR A 178 26.85 16.91 30.35
N GLU A 179 27.39 18.10 30.09
CA GLU A 179 26.78 19.05 29.16
C GLU A 179 26.83 18.54 27.72
N GLU A 180 27.91 17.87 27.31
CA GLU A 180 28.03 17.21 26.00
C GLU A 180 27.03 16.05 25.87
N GLN A 181 26.97 15.14 26.86
CA GLN A 181 25.99 14.06 26.88
C GLN A 181 24.54 14.57 26.82
N ARG A 182 24.25 15.68 27.52
CA ARG A 182 22.94 16.32 27.46
C ARG A 182 22.63 16.84 26.06
N LYS A 183 23.60 17.48 25.39
CA LYS A 183 23.46 17.97 24.02
C LYS A 183 23.27 16.83 23.02
N GLU A 184 24.05 15.76 23.15
CA GLU A 184 23.91 14.56 22.32
C GLU A 184 22.54 13.90 22.49
N ALA A 185 22.07 13.74 23.73
CA ALA A 185 20.73 13.21 23.99
C ALA A 185 19.64 14.10 23.37
N MET A 186 19.75 15.42 23.52
CA MET A 186 18.80 16.37 22.94
C MET A 186 18.79 16.29 21.41
N LEU A 187 19.97 16.25 20.79
CA LEU A 187 20.11 16.14 19.34
C LEU A 187 19.57 14.80 18.83
N HIS A 188 19.83 13.70 19.54
CA HIS A 188 19.25 12.40 19.21
C HIS A 188 17.71 12.43 19.28
N PHE A 189 17.13 13.02 20.33
CA PHE A 189 15.67 13.17 20.41
C PHE A 189 15.12 14.02 19.26
N GLN A 190 15.78 15.12 18.93
CA GLN A 190 15.37 15.99 17.82
C GLN A 190 15.45 15.28 16.47
N MET A 191 16.52 14.51 16.22
CA MET A 191 16.65 13.68 15.02
C MET A 191 15.53 12.65 14.93
N THR A 192 15.27 11.90 16.00
CA THR A 192 14.21 10.89 16.01
C THR A 192 12.83 11.51 15.79
N LEU A 193 12.55 12.68 16.35
CA LEU A 193 11.30 13.40 16.09
C LEU A 193 11.19 13.80 14.61
N SER A 194 12.26 14.34 14.03
CA SER A 194 12.29 14.70 12.61
C SER A 194 12.10 13.47 11.71
N ASP A 195 12.71 12.33 12.05
CA ASP A 195 12.52 11.07 11.33
C ASP A 195 11.06 10.59 11.39
N ILE A 196 10.41 10.71 12.55
CA ILE A 196 8.98 10.39 12.71
C ILE A 196 8.11 11.32 11.84
N GLU A 197 8.39 12.63 11.84
CA GLU A 197 7.69 13.60 10.99
C GLU A 197 7.84 13.25 9.50
N VAL A 198 9.05 12.92 9.06
CA VAL A 198 9.31 12.49 7.68
C VAL A 198 8.55 11.22 7.34
N GLN A 199 8.50 10.23 8.25
CA GLN A 199 7.73 9.01 8.04
C GLN A 199 6.23 9.27 7.97
N MET A 200 5.69 10.15 8.81
CA MET A 200 4.28 10.56 8.77
C MET A 200 3.94 11.23 7.44
N GLU A 201 4.79 12.14 6.95
CA GLU A 201 4.61 12.81 5.67
C GLU A 201 4.70 11.84 4.50
N GLN A 202 5.67 10.91 4.52
CA GLN A 202 5.79 9.84 3.53
C GLN A 202 4.54 8.96 3.49
N HIS A 203 4.01 8.56 4.65
CA HIS A 203 2.81 7.75 4.74
C HIS A 203 1.57 8.52 4.26
N SER A 204 1.44 9.81 4.61
CA SER A 204 0.37 10.71 4.14
C SER A 204 0.41 10.86 2.61
N SER A 205 1.59 11.11 2.06
CA SER A 205 1.84 11.22 0.61
C SER A 205 1.50 9.92 -0.12
N HIS A 206 1.96 8.78 0.40
CA HIS A 206 1.64 7.47 -0.16
C HIS A 206 0.14 7.17 -0.13
N ASN A 207 -0.54 7.46 0.99
CA ASN A 207 -1.98 7.28 1.11
C ASN A 207 -2.75 8.17 0.11
N THR A 208 -2.31 9.41 -0.08
CA THR A 208 -2.88 10.34 -1.07
C THR A 208 -2.73 9.80 -2.49
N LYS A 209 -1.57 9.25 -2.84
CA LYS A 209 -1.35 8.58 -4.14
C LYS A 209 -2.28 7.38 -4.34
N LEU A 210 -2.43 6.51 -3.34
CA LEU A 210 -3.36 5.39 -3.41
C LEU A 210 -4.81 5.83 -3.60
N ARG A 211 -5.24 6.90 -2.93
CA ARG A 211 -6.59 7.47 -3.16
C ARG A 211 -6.76 7.98 -4.59
N GLN A 212 -5.74 8.66 -5.12
CA GLN A 212 -5.75 9.14 -6.50
C GLN A 212 -5.83 7.99 -7.51
N GLU A 213 -5.00 6.96 -7.35
CA GLU A 213 -5.02 5.77 -8.20
C GLU A 213 -6.37 5.04 -8.14
N ASN A 214 -6.96 4.89 -6.95
CA ASN A 214 -8.29 4.31 -6.79
C ASN A 214 -9.38 5.14 -7.50
N MET A 215 -9.30 6.47 -7.44
CA MET A 215 -10.22 7.35 -8.15
C MET A 215 -10.09 7.20 -9.67
N GLU A 216 -8.86 7.14 -10.19
CA GLU A 216 -8.60 6.91 -11.61
C GLU A 216 -9.08 5.54 -12.09
N LEU A 217 -8.93 4.50 -11.26
CA LEU A 217 -9.45 3.17 -11.56
C LEU A 217 -10.99 3.16 -11.57
N ALA A 218 -11.63 3.82 -10.61
CA ALA A 218 -13.08 3.96 -10.58
C ALA A 218 -13.60 4.71 -11.82
N GLU A 219 -12.93 5.78 -12.25
CA GLU A 219 -13.27 6.49 -13.49
C GLU A 219 -13.10 5.61 -14.73
N LYS A 220 -12.03 4.81 -14.82
CA LYS A 220 -11.82 3.87 -15.93
C LYS A 220 -12.92 2.81 -15.97
N LEU A 221 -13.31 2.26 -14.83
CA LEU A 221 -14.41 1.30 -14.72
C LEU A 221 -15.74 1.94 -15.13
N LYS A 222 -16.02 3.17 -14.67
CA LYS A 222 -17.21 3.92 -15.07
C LYS A 222 -17.28 4.12 -16.58
N LYS A 223 -16.19 4.58 -17.21
CA LYS A 223 -16.11 4.75 -18.67
C LYS A 223 -16.31 3.43 -19.42
N LEU A 224 -15.79 2.32 -18.88
CA LEU A 224 -15.98 1.01 -19.49
C LEU A 224 -17.46 0.60 -19.45
N ILE A 225 -18.12 0.79 -18.30
CA ILE A 225 -19.57 0.52 -18.16
C ILE A 225 -20.37 1.35 -19.17
N GLU A 226 -20.14 2.67 -19.22
CA GLU A 226 -20.80 3.57 -20.17
C GLU A 226 -20.60 3.13 -21.64
N GLN A 227 -19.41 2.63 -21.99
CA GLN A 227 -19.15 2.08 -23.33
C GLN A 227 -19.95 0.80 -23.62
N TYR A 228 -20.11 -0.08 -22.63
CA TYR A 228 -20.90 -1.30 -22.77
C TYR A 228 -22.39 -0.98 -22.90
N GLU A 229 -22.91 -0.06 -22.09
CA GLU A 229 -24.29 0.42 -22.18
C GLU A 229 -24.57 0.99 -23.58
N LEU A 230 -23.70 1.86 -24.09
CA LEU A 230 -23.84 2.41 -25.44
C LEU A 230 -23.81 1.34 -26.53
N ARG A 231 -22.97 0.31 -26.36
CA ARG A 231 -22.89 -0.82 -27.31
C ARG A 231 -24.16 -1.67 -27.26
N GLU A 232 -24.72 -1.90 -26.09
CA GLU A 232 -25.97 -2.63 -25.90
C GLU A 232 -27.13 -1.89 -26.57
N GLU A 233 -27.25 -0.57 -26.35
CA GLU A 233 -28.24 0.28 -27.03
C GLU A 233 -28.12 0.21 -28.56
N HIS A 234 -26.89 0.20 -29.07
CA HIS A 234 -26.65 0.05 -30.51
C HIS A 234 -27.11 -1.32 -31.03
N ILE A 235 -26.79 -2.40 -30.31
CA ILE A 235 -27.22 -3.77 -30.66
C ILE A 235 -28.75 -3.87 -30.67
N ASP A 236 -29.43 -3.32 -29.65
CA ASP A 236 -30.89 -3.28 -29.59
C ASP A 236 -31.50 -2.54 -30.78
N THR A 237 -30.89 -1.43 -31.18
CA THR A 237 -31.35 -0.66 -32.35
C THR A 237 -31.19 -1.46 -33.64
N VAL A 238 -30.06 -2.15 -33.81
CA VAL A 238 -29.82 -3.05 -34.96
C VAL A 238 -30.80 -4.21 -34.95
N PHE A 239 -31.07 -4.79 -33.78
CA PHE A 239 -32.01 -5.90 -33.63
C PHE A 239 -33.42 -5.48 -34.05
N LYS A 240 -33.92 -4.34 -33.55
CA LYS A 240 -35.21 -3.77 -33.97
C LYS A 240 -35.28 -3.52 -35.47
N HIS A 241 -34.19 -3.00 -36.06
CA HIS A 241 -34.14 -2.80 -37.51
C HIS A 241 -34.24 -4.12 -38.29
N LYS A 242 -33.54 -5.18 -37.84
CA LYS A 242 -33.60 -6.51 -38.45
C LYS A 242 -34.95 -7.17 -38.28
N GLU A 243 -35.59 -7.02 -37.13
CA GLU A 243 -36.93 -7.53 -36.88
C GLU A 243 -37.96 -6.87 -37.81
N LEU A 244 -37.94 -5.54 -37.95
CA LEU A 244 -38.81 -4.82 -38.88
C LEU A 244 -38.55 -5.24 -40.34
N GLN A 245 -37.28 -5.46 -40.71
CA GLN A 245 -36.92 -5.95 -42.04
C GLN A 245 -37.47 -7.36 -42.31
N GLN A 246 -37.42 -8.25 -41.30
CA GLN A 246 -37.98 -9.60 -41.37
C GLN A 246 -39.50 -9.56 -41.51
N GLN A 247 -40.19 -8.80 -40.67
CA GLN A 247 -41.64 -8.61 -40.73
C GLN A 247 -42.11 -8.12 -42.11
N LEU A 248 -41.34 -7.20 -42.72
CA LEU A 248 -41.64 -6.71 -44.07
C LEU A 248 -41.48 -7.79 -45.14
N MET A 249 -40.49 -8.68 -45.02
CA MET A 249 -40.32 -9.81 -45.94
C MET A 249 -41.42 -10.86 -45.76
N ASP A 250 -41.78 -11.18 -44.51
CA ASP A 250 -42.87 -12.11 -44.21
C ASP A 250 -44.21 -11.60 -44.74
N ALA A 251 -44.51 -10.30 -44.58
CA ALA A 251 -45.71 -9.68 -45.14
C ALA A 251 -45.73 -9.73 -46.68
N LYS A 252 -44.59 -9.53 -47.34
CA LYS A 252 -44.48 -9.66 -48.81
C LYS A 252 -44.70 -11.11 -49.25
N LEU A 253 -44.11 -12.07 -48.55
CA LEU A 253 -44.27 -13.49 -48.84
C LEU A 253 -45.72 -13.94 -48.65
N GLN A 254 -46.37 -13.49 -47.57
CA GLN A 254 -47.77 -13.76 -47.30
C GLN A 254 -48.66 -13.22 -48.42
N ARG A 255 -48.45 -11.95 -48.83
CA ARG A 255 -49.19 -11.35 -49.95
C ARG A 255 -49.03 -12.14 -51.26
N ILE A 256 -47.82 -12.59 -51.59
CA ILE A 256 -47.58 -13.41 -52.80
C ILE A 256 -48.31 -14.74 -52.68
N THR A 257 -48.22 -15.40 -51.52
CA THR A 257 -48.89 -16.68 -51.24
C THR A 257 -50.41 -16.56 -51.38
N GLU A 258 -51.00 -15.50 -50.84
CA GLU A 258 -52.44 -15.20 -50.95
C GLU A 258 -52.85 -14.94 -52.41
N MET A 259 -52.08 -14.13 -53.15
CA MET A 259 -52.33 -13.91 -54.58
C MET A 259 -52.22 -15.19 -55.41
N MET A 260 -51.23 -16.05 -55.13
CA MET A 260 -51.10 -17.35 -55.79
C MET A 260 -52.31 -18.23 -55.51
N LYS A 261 -52.76 -18.31 -54.25
CA LYS A 261 -53.95 -19.06 -53.86
C LYS A 261 -55.22 -18.54 -54.54
N GLU A 262 -55.41 -17.23 -54.64
CA GLU A 262 -56.55 -16.65 -55.37
C GLU A 262 -56.54 -17.02 -56.85
N VAL A 263 -55.36 -17.05 -57.49
CA VAL A 263 -55.20 -17.46 -58.89
C VAL A 263 -55.50 -18.96 -59.04
N GLU A 264 -54.95 -19.81 -58.16
CA GLU A 264 -55.22 -21.24 -58.14
C GLU A 264 -56.71 -21.53 -57.94
N GLU A 265 -57.38 -20.84 -57.03
CA GLU A 265 -58.82 -20.98 -56.81
C GLU A 265 -59.64 -20.52 -58.02
N LYS A 266 -59.25 -19.43 -58.70
CA LYS A 266 -59.89 -18.99 -59.95
C LYS A 266 -59.71 -20.03 -61.05
N GLN A 267 -58.49 -20.51 -61.24
CA GLN A 267 -58.19 -21.56 -62.22
C GLN A 267 -58.96 -22.85 -61.90
N GLN A 268 -59.05 -23.24 -60.63
CA GLN A 268 -59.84 -24.41 -60.22
C GLN A 268 -61.32 -24.22 -60.52
N ARG A 269 -61.89 -23.05 -60.23
CA ARG A 269 -63.28 -22.70 -60.57
C ARG A 269 -63.53 -22.75 -62.08
N GLU A 270 -62.62 -22.22 -62.89
CA GLU A 270 -62.70 -22.27 -64.36
C GLU A 270 -62.62 -23.70 -64.88
N ARG A 271 -61.70 -24.52 -64.34
CA ARG A 271 -61.58 -25.95 -64.68
C ARG A 271 -62.86 -26.71 -64.33
N ASP A 272 -63.41 -26.49 -63.15
CA ASP A 272 -64.66 -27.12 -62.70
C ASP A 272 -65.84 -26.71 -63.59
N PHE A 273 -65.91 -25.44 -63.99
CA PHE A 273 -66.93 -24.93 -64.91
C PHE A 273 -66.83 -25.59 -66.29
N LEU A 274 -65.64 -25.58 -66.92
CA LEU A 274 -65.42 -26.20 -68.23
C LEU A 274 -65.68 -27.70 -68.20
N LEU A 275 -65.31 -28.38 -67.11
CA LEU A 275 -65.60 -29.80 -66.93
C LEU A 275 -67.11 -30.06 -66.89
N LYS A 276 -67.88 -29.25 -66.15
CA LYS A 276 -69.35 -29.34 -66.12
C LYS A 276 -69.94 -29.14 -67.50
N ASP A 277 -69.59 -28.05 -68.19
CA ASP A 277 -70.09 -27.73 -69.54
C ASP A 277 -69.79 -28.85 -70.55
N ALA A 278 -68.55 -29.37 -70.56
CA ALA A 278 -68.17 -30.50 -71.40
C ALA A 278 -68.99 -31.76 -71.09
N THR A 279 -69.28 -32.05 -69.81
CA THR A 279 -70.12 -33.20 -69.44
C THR A 279 -71.59 -33.02 -69.82
N GLU A 280 -72.13 -31.81 -69.74
CA GLU A 280 -73.50 -31.49 -70.15
C GLU A 280 -73.66 -31.56 -71.67
N SER A 281 -72.72 -30.96 -72.43
CA SER A 281 -72.68 -31.08 -73.88
C SER A 281 -72.55 -32.54 -74.33
N ARG A 282 -71.69 -33.33 -73.68
CA ARG A 282 -71.55 -34.76 -73.97
C ARG A 282 -72.87 -35.51 -73.75
N ARG A 283 -73.55 -35.28 -72.62
CA ARG A 283 -74.88 -35.87 -72.34
C ARG A 283 -75.91 -35.48 -73.40
N LYS A 284 -75.90 -34.22 -73.85
CA LYS A 284 -76.80 -33.76 -74.93
C LYS A 284 -76.49 -34.45 -76.26
N CYS A 285 -75.21 -34.63 -76.60
CA CYS A 285 -74.81 -35.38 -77.79
C CYS A 285 -75.21 -36.86 -77.70
N GLU A 286 -75.01 -37.49 -76.54
CA GLU A 286 -75.44 -38.88 -76.28
C GLU A 286 -76.96 -39.02 -76.48
N LEU A 287 -77.76 -38.11 -75.90
CA LEU A 287 -79.21 -38.09 -76.08
C LEU A 287 -79.61 -37.90 -77.55
N MET A 288 -78.99 -36.98 -78.28
CA MET A 288 -79.27 -36.78 -79.72
C MET A 288 -78.90 -38.01 -80.54
N LYS A 289 -77.80 -38.70 -80.19
CA LYS A 289 -77.39 -39.94 -80.84
C LYS A 289 -78.39 -41.07 -80.58
N GLU A 290 -78.91 -41.17 -79.35
CA GLU A 290 -80.00 -42.10 -79.02
C GLU A 290 -81.26 -41.80 -79.85
N GLN A 291 -81.67 -40.53 -79.94
CA GLN A 291 -82.79 -40.11 -80.79
C GLN A 291 -82.55 -40.43 -82.27
N GLU A 292 -81.35 -40.17 -82.79
CA GLU A 292 -80.96 -40.51 -84.16
C GLU A 292 -81.08 -42.03 -84.40
N THR A 293 -80.59 -42.86 -83.46
CA THR A 293 -80.73 -44.32 -83.58
C THR A 293 -82.19 -44.77 -83.54
N GLN A 294 -83.03 -44.17 -82.70
CA GLN A 294 -84.47 -44.47 -82.66
C GLN A 294 -85.17 -44.09 -83.97
N LEU A 295 -84.86 -42.92 -84.54
CA LEU A 295 -85.40 -42.50 -85.83
C LEU A 295 -84.92 -43.39 -86.99
N LYS A 296 -83.65 -43.81 -86.99
CA LYS A 296 -83.13 -44.79 -87.96
C LYS A 296 -83.84 -46.14 -87.85
N GLN A 297 -84.11 -46.62 -86.64
CA GLN A 297 -84.91 -47.83 -86.42
C GLN A 297 -86.34 -47.65 -86.93
N GLN A 298 -86.98 -46.51 -86.69
CA GLN A 298 -88.29 -46.20 -87.26
C GLN A 298 -88.26 -46.19 -88.80
N LEU A 299 -87.26 -45.55 -89.41
CA LEU A 299 -87.09 -45.54 -90.86
C LEU A 299 -86.90 -46.97 -91.41
N SER A 300 -86.10 -47.80 -90.75
CA SER A 300 -85.94 -49.22 -91.10
C SER A 300 -87.27 -49.96 -91.02
N LEU A 301 -88.03 -49.80 -89.93
CA LEU A 301 -89.36 -50.39 -89.79
C LEU A 301 -90.33 -49.93 -90.90
N TYR A 302 -90.28 -48.66 -91.29
CA TYR A 302 -91.07 -48.14 -92.41
C TYR A 302 -90.58 -48.67 -93.76
N MET A 303 -89.27 -48.83 -93.96
CA MET A 303 -88.69 -49.47 -95.14
C MET A 303 -89.13 -50.93 -95.25
N ASP A 304 -89.02 -51.71 -94.17
CA ASP A 304 -89.45 -53.11 -94.13
C ASP A 304 -90.95 -53.23 -94.46
N LYS A 305 -91.79 -52.37 -93.88
CA LYS A 305 -93.22 -52.30 -94.22
C LYS A 305 -93.44 -51.94 -95.70
N PHE A 306 -92.65 -51.02 -96.24
CA PHE A 306 -92.77 -50.63 -97.64
C PHE A 306 -92.34 -51.77 -98.58
N GLU A 307 -91.27 -52.50 -98.25
CA GLU A 307 -90.87 -53.71 -98.97
C GLU A 307 -91.94 -54.79 -98.88
N GLU A 308 -92.58 -54.97 -97.72
CA GLU A 308 -93.70 -55.90 -97.54
C GLU A 308 -94.90 -55.48 -98.40
N PHE A 309 -95.22 -54.19 -98.46
CA PHE A 309 -96.22 -53.65 -99.39
C PHE A 309 -95.84 -53.90 -100.84
N GLN A 310 -94.57 -53.67 -101.22
CA GLN A 310 -94.11 -53.89 -102.59
C GLN A 310 -94.14 -55.37 -102.97
N SER A 311 -93.72 -56.26 -102.06
CA SER A 311 -93.79 -57.72 -102.19
C SER A 311 -95.24 -58.19 -102.33
N THR A 312 -96.14 -57.64 -101.52
CA THR A 312 -97.59 -57.92 -101.61
C THR A 312 -98.18 -57.40 -102.92
N LEU A 313 -97.75 -56.23 -103.39
CA LEU A 313 -98.19 -55.64 -104.65
C LEU A 313 -97.63 -56.42 -105.85
N ALA A 314 -96.39 -56.90 -105.78
CA ALA A 314 -95.79 -57.79 -106.76
C ALA A 314 -96.52 -59.14 -106.81
N LYS A 315 -96.78 -59.77 -105.66
CA LYS A 315 -97.61 -60.99 -105.55
C LYS A 315 -99.02 -60.75 -106.09
N SER A 316 -99.64 -59.62 -105.78
CA SER A 316 -100.95 -59.25 -106.31
C SER A 316 -100.92 -59.09 -107.82
N ASN A 317 -99.91 -58.40 -108.37
CA ASN A 317 -99.71 -58.30 -109.82
C ASN A 317 -99.47 -59.66 -110.47
N GLU A 318 -98.73 -60.55 -109.81
CA GLU A 318 -98.49 -61.92 -110.27
C GLU A 318 -99.80 -62.73 -110.31
N VAL A 319 -100.63 -62.60 -109.27
CA VAL A 319 -102.00 -63.15 -109.23
C VAL A 319 -102.88 -62.53 -110.33
N PHE A 320 -102.80 -61.22 -110.58
CA PHE A 320 -103.51 -60.57 -111.68
C PHE A 320 -103.02 -61.07 -113.05
N THR A 321 -101.72 -61.28 -113.24
CA THR A 321 -101.19 -61.83 -114.50
C THR A 321 -101.58 -63.29 -114.72
N THR A 322 -101.55 -64.12 -113.68
CA THR A 322 -101.99 -65.52 -113.74
C THR A 322 -103.50 -65.61 -113.97
N PHE A 323 -104.31 -64.78 -113.32
CA PHE A 323 -105.75 -64.68 -113.59
C PHE A 323 -106.04 -64.22 -115.03
N ARG A 324 -105.25 -63.28 -115.57
CA ARG A 324 -105.35 -62.85 -116.97
C ARG A 324 -104.99 -63.99 -117.93
N GLN A 325 -103.96 -64.79 -117.63
CA GLN A 325 -103.58 -65.97 -118.44
C GLN A 325 -104.64 -67.09 -118.40
N GLU A 326 -105.28 -67.33 -117.25
CA GLU A 326 -106.39 -68.27 -117.10
C GLU A 326 -107.63 -67.83 -117.93
N MET A 327 -107.99 -66.54 -117.89
CA MET A 327 -109.09 -65.98 -118.69
C MET A 327 -108.84 -66.12 -120.21
N GLU A 328 -107.59 -66.07 -120.68
CA GLU A 328 -107.22 -66.23 -122.09
C GLU A 328 -107.38 -67.70 -122.57
N LYS A 329 -107.12 -68.68 -121.69
CA LYS A 329 -107.32 -70.12 -121.94
C LYS A 329 -108.80 -70.51 -122.00
N VAL A 330 -109.65 -69.87 -121.18
CA VAL A 330 -111.10 -70.10 -121.20
C VAL A 330 -111.75 -69.48 -122.45
N ARG A 331 -111.27 -68.31 -122.91
CA ARG A 331 -111.77 -67.60 -124.10
C ARG A 331 -111.47 -68.33 -125.42
N THR A 332 -110.34 -69.03 -125.51
CA THR A 332 -109.95 -69.79 -126.70
C THR A 332 -110.67 -71.13 -126.85
N ARG A 333 -111.13 -71.76 -125.75
CA ARG A 333 -111.91 -73.02 -125.81
C ARG A 333 -113.38 -72.83 -126.24
N SER A 334 -113.98 -71.66 -126.01
CA SER A 334 -115.38 -71.39 -126.42
C SER A 334 -115.59 -71.26 -127.93
N ASN A 335 -114.54 -71.04 -128.74
CA ASN A 335 -114.68 -70.74 -130.17
C ASN A 335 -114.50 -71.93 -131.12
N SER A 336 -114.30 -73.17 -130.64
CA SER A 336 -113.92 -74.31 -131.52
C SER A 336 -114.91 -75.49 -131.60
N LEU A 337 -116.14 -75.41 -131.04
CA LEU A 337 -117.09 -76.55 -131.08
C LEU A 337 -118.45 -76.28 -131.75
N TYR A 338 -118.63 -75.15 -132.44
CA TYR A 338 -119.89 -74.75 -133.10
C TYR A 338 -120.01 -75.06 -134.61
N LEU A 339 -119.18 -75.92 -135.21
CA LEU A 339 -119.15 -76.03 -136.69
C LEU A 339 -118.96 -77.42 -137.33
N LEU A 340 -119.58 -78.49 -136.83
CA LEU A 340 -119.90 -79.68 -137.66
C LEU A 340 -120.98 -80.57 -137.01
N HIS A 341 -122.02 -80.91 -137.79
CA HIS A 341 -123.00 -82.00 -137.64
C HIS A 341 -124.48 -81.71 -137.24
N VAL A 342 -125.22 -81.00 -138.11
CA VAL A 342 -126.65 -81.28 -138.43
C VAL A 342 -126.87 -81.10 -139.95
N HIS A 343 -127.04 -82.19 -140.71
CA HIS A 343 -127.74 -82.18 -142.01
C HIS A 343 -128.35 -83.57 -142.32
N CYS A 344 -129.69 -83.58 -142.45
CA CYS A 344 -130.58 -84.49 -143.19
C CYS A 344 -131.03 -85.87 -142.65
N ASP A 345 -132.32 -85.89 -142.25
CA ASP A 345 -133.30 -86.96 -142.47
C ASP A 345 -133.78 -87.05 -143.96
N CYS A 346 -134.28 -88.24 -144.34
CA CYS A 346 -135.38 -88.53 -145.30
C CYS A 346 -135.21 -88.34 -146.84
N LEU A 347 -135.24 -89.46 -147.62
CA LEU A 347 -136.35 -89.86 -148.55
C LEU A 347 -135.96 -90.91 -149.65
N THR A 348 -136.89 -91.86 -149.86
CA THR A 348 -137.36 -92.52 -151.12
C THR A 348 -136.72 -93.79 -151.76
N LEU A 349 -137.58 -94.83 -151.84
CA LEU A 349 -137.87 -95.85 -152.89
C LEU A 349 -137.63 -95.45 -154.38
N PRO A 350 -137.86 -96.31 -155.41
CA PRO A 350 -137.79 -97.79 -155.56
C PRO A 350 -137.16 -98.30 -156.91
N ALA A 351 -137.03 -99.63 -157.07
CA ALA A 351 -137.14 -100.49 -158.29
C ALA A 351 -136.39 -100.11 -159.61
N THR A 352 -135.69 -100.96 -160.39
CA THR A 352 -135.45 -102.42 -160.52
C THR A 352 -134.38 -102.65 -161.63
N CYS A 353 -133.55 -103.71 -161.52
CA CYS A 353 -132.94 -104.60 -162.57
C CYS A 353 -132.34 -104.02 -163.88
N SER A 354 -131.24 -104.47 -164.51
CA SER A 354 -130.30 -105.61 -164.37
C SER A 354 -129.08 -105.35 -165.28
N LEU A 355 -127.88 -105.74 -164.84
CA LEU A 355 -126.86 -106.50 -165.58
C LEU A 355 -125.87 -107.10 -164.56
#